data_AF-A0A2I0NIK1-F1
#
_entry.id   AF-A0A2I0NIK1-F1
#
_cell.length_a   1.000
_cell.length_b   1.000
_cell.length_c   1.000
_cell.angle_alpha   90.00
_cell.angle_beta   90.00
_cell.angle_gamma   90.00
#
_symmetry.space_group_name_H-M   'P 1'
#
loop_
_entity.id
_entity.type
_entity.pdbx_description
1 polymer ?
#
loop_
_entity_poly.entity_id
_entity_poly.type
_entity_poly.pdbx_seq_one_letter_code
_entity_poly.pdbx_strand_id
1 'polypeptide(L)'
;IEIPPSKVYIFKEDLRKDIYRIVKEQLEGMDASDKMEAGVYILSSLFHRPCFKYELELLGIEPHKTKNIRESKDARLKEHREAVTRINIPPDDPAFEIKEIPTDTLCENELLIDIITDLIDLDGLKAKYQQTKLA
;
A
#
# COMPACT_ATOMS: atom_id res chain seq x y z
N ILE A 1 -30.30 34.12 -32.99
CA ILE A 1 -30.61 33.42 -31.72
C ILE A 1 -29.40 32.56 -31.41
N GLU A 2 -28.52 33.02 -30.51
CA GLU A 2 -27.37 32.24 -30.05
C GLU A 2 -27.84 31.32 -28.92
N ILE A 3 -27.68 30.02 -29.12
CA ILE A 3 -28.01 29.01 -28.11
C ILE A 3 -26.75 28.79 -27.27
N PRO A 4 -26.75 29.09 -25.96
CA PRO A 4 -25.58 28.84 -25.13
C PRO A 4 -25.31 27.33 -25.01
N PRO A 5 -24.04 26.90 -24.90
CA PRO A 5 -23.70 25.50 -24.81
C PRO A 5 -24.33 24.87 -23.56
N SER A 6 -24.94 23.70 -23.76
CA SER A 6 -25.54 22.90 -22.71
C SER A 6 -24.52 22.61 -21.61
N LYS A 7 -24.87 22.86 -20.34
CA LYS A 7 -24.05 22.46 -19.19
C LYS A 7 -23.92 20.93 -19.20
N VAL A 8 -22.73 20.43 -19.53
CA VAL A 8 -22.41 19.01 -19.40
C VAL A 8 -22.07 18.75 -17.94
N TYR A 9 -22.95 18.05 -17.24
CA TYR A 9 -22.66 17.53 -15.91
C TYR A 9 -21.78 16.30 -16.06
N ILE A 10 -20.50 16.42 -15.72
CA ILE A 10 -19.61 15.28 -15.59
C ILE A 10 -19.87 14.69 -14.21
N PHE A 11 -20.25 13.42 -14.16
CA PHE A 11 -20.26 12.67 -12.90
C PHE A 11 -18.82 12.61 -12.41
N LYS A 12 -18.44 13.47 -11.46
CA LYS A 12 -17.25 13.22 -10.65
C LYS A 12 -17.61 11.97 -9.86
N GLU A 13 -17.06 10.82 -10.24
CA GLU A 13 -16.98 9.71 -9.31
C GLU A 13 -16.40 10.31 -8.03
N ASP A 14 -17.22 10.39 -6.98
CA ASP A 14 -16.72 10.67 -5.65
C ASP A 14 -15.55 9.71 -5.46
N LEU A 15 -14.35 10.28 -5.27
CA LEU A 15 -13.13 9.50 -5.19
C LEU A 15 -13.41 8.36 -4.21
N ARG A 16 -13.58 7.13 -4.73
CA ARG A 16 -13.48 5.93 -3.90
C ARG A 16 -12.20 6.14 -3.12
N LYS A 17 -12.32 6.24 -1.79
CA LYS A 17 -11.17 6.61 -0.95
C LYS A 17 -10.03 5.68 -1.33
N ASP A 18 -8.93 6.26 -1.79
CA ASP A 18 -7.75 5.48 -2.15
C ASP A 18 -7.27 4.71 -0.91
N ILE A 19 -6.71 3.52 -1.11
CA ILE A 19 -6.25 2.65 -0.02
C ILE A 19 -5.30 3.39 0.91
N TYR A 20 -4.42 4.24 0.37
CA TYR A 20 -3.53 5.08 1.16
C TYR A 20 -4.28 6.06 2.08
N ARG A 21 -5.40 6.61 1.61
CA ARG A 21 -6.24 7.51 2.43
C ARG A 21 -6.99 6.74 3.51
N ILE A 22 -7.53 5.57 3.17
CA ILE A 22 -8.23 4.70 4.15
C ILE A 22 -7.26 4.30 5.25
N VAL A 23 -6.09 3.77 4.89
CA VAL A 23 -5.08 3.33 5.86
C VAL A 23 -4.58 4.50 6.69
N LYS A 24 -4.32 5.67 6.08
CA LYS A 24 -3.92 6.88 6.81
C LYS A 24 -4.92 7.30 7.88
N GLU A 25 -6.22 7.29 7.56
CA GLU A 25 -7.29 7.62 8.51
C GLU A 25 -7.35 6.60 9.67
N GLN A 26 -7.10 5.31 9.41
CA GLN A 26 -7.08 4.28 10.45
C GLN A 26 -5.84 4.32 11.35
N LEU A 27 -4.71 4.76 10.81
CA LEU A 27 -3.47 4.93 11.57
C LEU A 27 -3.47 6.25 12.38
N GLU A 28 -4.45 7.12 12.18
CA GLU A 28 -4.56 8.38 12.92
C GLU A 28 -4.76 8.11 14.43
N GLY A 29 -3.96 8.77 15.27
CA GLY A 29 -3.97 8.56 16.74
C GLY A 29 -2.99 7.52 17.29
N MET A 30 -2.32 6.72 16.45
CA MET A 30 -1.23 5.83 16.89
C MET A 30 0.10 6.58 17.08
N ASP A 31 1.01 6.01 17.88
CA ASP A 31 2.38 6.50 18.03
C ASP A 31 3.20 6.31 16.75
N ALA A 32 4.23 7.13 16.55
CA ALA A 32 5.02 7.14 15.31
C ALA A 32 5.66 5.76 15.00
N SER A 33 6.16 5.06 16.00
CA SER A 33 6.76 3.73 15.85
C SER A 33 5.72 2.69 15.43
N ASP A 34 4.55 2.71 16.06
CA ASP A 34 3.48 1.73 15.79
C ASP A 34 2.83 2.00 14.44
N LYS A 35 2.66 3.27 14.05
CA LYS A 35 2.21 3.67 12.71
C LYS A 35 3.11 3.11 11.63
N MET A 36 4.42 3.22 11.82
CA MET A 36 5.40 2.72 10.87
C MET A 36 5.32 1.19 10.75
N GLU A 37 5.24 0.47 11.87
CA GLU A 37 5.12 -1.00 11.87
C GLU A 37 3.82 -1.48 11.23
N ALA A 38 2.69 -0.89 11.63
CA ALA A 38 1.38 -1.22 11.07
C ALA A 38 1.28 -0.85 9.59
N GLY A 39 1.77 0.33 9.19
CA GLY A 39 1.76 0.78 7.79
C GLY A 39 2.55 -0.14 6.88
N VAL A 40 3.78 -0.51 7.27
CA VAL A 40 4.58 -1.48 6.51
C VAL A 40 3.90 -2.84 6.47
N TYR A 41 3.32 -3.32 7.57
CA TYR A 41 2.61 -4.60 7.60
C TYR A 41 1.43 -4.63 6.64
N ILE A 42 0.53 -3.66 6.77
CA ILE A 42 -0.70 -3.59 5.97
C ILE A 42 -0.36 -3.50 4.49
N LEU A 43 0.52 -2.58 4.09
CA LEU A 43 0.87 -2.41 2.67
C LEU A 43 1.63 -3.62 2.11
N SER A 44 2.55 -4.20 2.88
CA SER A 44 3.29 -5.38 2.42
C SER A 44 2.38 -6.59 2.25
N SER A 45 1.39 -6.74 3.12
CA SER A 45 0.40 -7.82 3.04
C SER A 45 -0.60 -7.60 1.90
N LEU A 46 -1.13 -6.39 1.71
CA LEU A 46 -2.07 -6.08 0.63
C LEU A 46 -1.43 -6.19 -0.76
N PHE A 47 -0.17 -5.78 -0.91
CA PHE A 47 0.50 -5.73 -2.21
C PHE A 47 1.39 -6.95 -2.48
N HIS A 48 1.62 -7.78 -1.47
CA HIS A 48 2.51 -8.95 -1.50
C HIS A 48 3.94 -8.61 -1.98
N ARG A 49 4.44 -7.45 -1.57
CA ARG A 49 5.79 -6.96 -1.89
C ARG A 49 6.29 -6.03 -0.79
N PRO A 50 7.61 -5.78 -0.69
CA PRO A 50 8.13 -4.73 0.16
C PRO A 50 7.49 -3.37 -0.13
N CYS A 51 7.27 -2.59 0.92
CA CYS A 51 6.65 -1.27 0.85
C CYS A 51 7.69 -0.20 0.56
N PHE A 52 7.48 0.63 -0.47
CA PHE A 52 8.41 1.72 -0.78
C PHE A 52 8.23 2.91 0.18
N LYS A 53 9.29 3.68 0.39
CA LYS A 53 9.29 4.90 1.20
C LYS A 53 8.22 5.89 0.74
N TYR A 54 8.07 6.09 -0.56
CA TYR A 54 7.08 6.97 -1.16
C TYR A 54 5.65 6.58 -0.76
N GLU A 55 5.36 5.28 -0.62
CA GLU A 55 4.05 4.81 -0.18
C GLU A 55 3.78 5.14 1.29
N LEU A 56 4.82 5.08 2.14
CA LEU A 56 4.72 5.51 3.54
C LEU A 56 4.54 7.03 3.65
N GLU A 57 5.19 7.80 2.77
CA GLU A 57 4.99 9.25 2.69
C GLU A 57 3.54 9.60 2.30
N LEU A 58 2.90 8.82 1.42
CA LEU A 58 1.46 8.97 1.11
C LEU A 58 0.57 8.72 2.34
N LEU A 59 0.98 7.81 3.23
CA LEU A 59 0.34 7.61 4.53
C LEU A 59 0.64 8.75 5.54
N GLY A 60 1.57 9.66 5.23
CA GLY A 60 2.06 10.68 6.15
C GLY A 60 2.99 10.12 7.23
N ILE A 61 3.66 9.00 6.94
CA ILE A 61 4.60 8.34 7.84
C ILE A 61 6.02 8.69 7.40
N GLU A 62 6.80 9.26 8.32
CA GLU A 62 8.22 9.45 8.09
C GLU A 62 8.97 8.13 8.37
N PRO A 63 9.70 7.58 7.39
CA PRO A 63 10.39 6.32 7.56
C PRO A 63 11.52 6.44 8.57
N HIS A 64 11.48 5.61 9.60
CA HIS A 64 12.52 5.49 10.61
C HIS A 64 12.76 4.02 10.94
N LYS A 65 13.98 3.72 11.41
CA LYS A 65 14.34 2.35 11.79
C LYS A 65 13.68 2.02 13.14
N THR A 66 12.76 1.08 13.13
CA THR A 66 12.23 0.47 14.36
C THR A 66 12.93 -0.86 14.63
N LYS A 67 12.59 -1.51 15.75
CA LYS A 67 13.15 -2.83 16.10
C LYS A 67 12.74 -3.89 15.07
N ASN A 68 11.49 -3.83 14.59
CA ASN A 68 10.88 -4.85 13.76
C ASN A 68 10.95 -4.57 12.27
N ILE A 69 11.30 -3.35 11.85
CA ILE A 69 11.39 -2.97 10.45
C ILE A 69 12.84 -2.95 9.98
N ARG A 70 13.07 -3.39 8.74
CA ARG A 70 14.33 -3.21 8.03
C ARG A 70 14.09 -2.71 6.62
N GLU A 71 15.13 -2.09 6.07
CA GLU A 71 15.19 -1.84 4.63
C GLU A 71 15.32 -3.19 3.90
N SER A 72 14.45 -3.41 2.91
CA SER A 72 14.42 -4.63 2.12
C SER A 72 15.63 -4.71 1.21
N LYS A 73 16.16 -5.92 1.07
CA LYS A 73 17.27 -6.25 0.15
C LYS A 73 16.81 -7.19 -0.95
N ASP A 74 15.51 -7.23 -1.26
CA ASP A 74 14.98 -8.07 -2.34
C ASP A 74 15.66 -7.68 -3.67
N ALA A 75 16.18 -8.66 -4.39
CA ALA A 75 16.81 -8.42 -5.69
C ALA A 75 15.79 -7.92 -6.74
N ARG A 76 14.49 -8.15 -6.50
CA ARG A 76 13.39 -7.82 -7.40
C ARG A 76 12.75 -6.46 -7.10
N LEU A 77 13.35 -5.62 -6.26
CA LEU A 77 12.81 -4.29 -5.97
C LEU A 77 12.56 -3.47 -7.24
N LYS A 78 13.42 -3.61 -8.26
CA LYS A 78 13.21 -2.97 -9.56
C LYS A 78 11.94 -3.46 -10.26
N GLU A 79 11.71 -4.79 -10.29
CA GLU A 79 10.52 -5.40 -10.89
C GLU A 79 9.25 -5.02 -10.12
N HIS A 80 9.32 -5.03 -8.78
CA HIS A 80 8.22 -4.58 -7.93
C HIS A 80 7.87 -3.12 -8.19
N ARG A 81 8.86 -2.25 -8.41
CA ARG A 81 8.64 -0.85 -8.77
C ARG A 81 7.96 -0.71 -10.12
N GLU A 82 8.44 -1.43 -11.13
CA GLU A 82 7.87 -1.41 -12.49
C GLU A 82 6.47 -2.03 -12.56
N ALA A 83 6.10 -2.89 -11.61
CA ALA A 83 4.76 -3.45 -11.49
C ALA A 83 3.74 -2.43 -10.96
N VAL A 84 4.18 -1.40 -10.24
CA VAL A 84 3.30 -0.35 -9.72
C VAL A 84 3.01 0.65 -10.85
N THR A 85 1.75 0.73 -11.24
CA THR A 85 1.29 1.57 -12.36
C THR A 85 0.36 2.70 -11.92
N ARG A 86 -0.30 2.56 -10.75
CA ARG A 86 -1.19 3.62 -10.23
C ARG A 86 -0.47 4.82 -9.64
N ILE A 87 0.75 4.61 -9.15
CA ILE A 87 1.59 5.67 -8.57
C ILE A 87 2.99 5.60 -9.18
N ASN A 88 3.66 6.74 -9.24
CA ASN A 88 5.03 6.83 -9.73
C ASN A 88 6.02 6.76 -8.55
N ILE A 89 6.69 5.62 -8.41
CA ILE A 89 7.67 5.41 -7.34
C ILE A 89 9.06 5.88 -7.82
N PRO A 90 9.79 6.71 -7.05
CA PRO A 90 11.09 7.21 -7.47
C PRO A 90 12.14 6.08 -7.70
N PRO A 91 13.08 6.25 -8.64
CA PRO A 91 14.01 5.20 -9.09
C PRO A 91 15.07 4.78 -8.06
N ASP A 92 15.23 5.52 -6.96
CA ASP A 92 16.15 5.17 -5.85
C ASP A 92 15.42 5.13 -4.50
N ASP A 93 14.09 5.00 -4.56
CA ASP A 93 13.28 4.97 -3.36
C ASP A 93 13.51 3.65 -2.59
N PRO A 94 13.93 3.71 -1.31
CA PRO A 94 14.18 2.51 -0.52
C PRO A 94 12.87 1.81 -0.19
N ALA A 95 12.93 0.49 -0.05
CA ALA A 95 11.79 -0.31 0.38
C ALA A 95 11.99 -0.86 1.78
N PHE A 96 10.90 -1.08 2.50
CA PHE A 96 10.88 -1.57 3.87
C PHE A 96 10.07 -2.84 3.97
N GLU A 97 10.50 -3.71 4.88
CA GLU A 97 9.84 -4.98 5.20
C GLU A 97 9.96 -5.25 6.72
N ILE A 98 9.04 -6.08 7.22
CA ILE A 98 9.05 -6.53 8.61
C ILE A 98 9.98 -7.73 8.75
N LYS A 99 10.79 -7.75 9.82
CA LYS A 99 11.75 -8.81 10.11
C LYS A 99 11.08 -10.12 10.51
N GLU A 100 10.13 -10.03 11.44
CA GLU A 100 9.38 -11.16 12.00
C GLU A 100 7.94 -10.71 12.20
N ILE A 101 7.00 -11.51 11.69
CA ILE A 101 5.58 -11.26 11.91
C ILE A 101 5.21 -11.95 13.23
N PRO A 102 4.61 -11.25 14.21
CA PRO A 102 4.23 -11.86 15.48
C PRO A 102 3.18 -12.95 15.25
N THR A 103 3.55 -14.19 15.56
CA THR A 103 2.83 -15.41 15.21
C THR A 103 1.40 -15.48 15.76
N ASP A 104 1.16 -14.84 16.90
CA ASP A 104 -0.11 -14.90 17.64
C ASP A 104 -1.25 -14.09 17.00
N THR A 105 -0.97 -13.30 15.96
CA THR A 105 -1.95 -12.41 15.31
C THR A 105 -2.13 -12.66 13.81
N LEU A 106 -1.51 -13.71 13.28
CA LEU A 106 -1.43 -13.95 11.83
C LEU A 106 -2.79 -14.34 11.22
N CYS A 107 -3.48 -15.33 11.78
CA CYS A 107 -4.59 -15.98 11.09
C CYS A 107 -5.81 -15.06 10.89
N GLU A 108 -6.17 -14.28 11.92
CA GLU A 108 -7.32 -13.37 11.88
C GLU A 108 -7.03 -12.15 10.99
N ASN A 109 -5.81 -11.62 11.05
CA ASN A 109 -5.41 -10.48 10.24
C ASN A 109 -5.24 -10.85 8.76
N GLU A 110 -4.70 -12.03 8.45
CA GLU A 110 -4.61 -12.55 7.08
C GLU A 110 -6.00 -12.68 6.44
N LEU A 111 -6.96 -13.26 7.16
CA LEU A 111 -8.34 -13.37 6.68
C LEU A 111 -8.96 -11.99 6.39
N LEU A 112 -8.74 -11.00 7.27
CA LEU A 112 -9.23 -9.64 7.06
C LEU A 112 -8.56 -8.96 5.87
N ILE A 113 -7.25 -9.17 5.67
CA ILE A 113 -6.50 -8.67 4.53
C ILE A 113 -7.04 -9.27 3.22
N ASP A 114 -7.33 -10.57 3.20
CA ASP A 114 -7.91 -11.24 2.03
C ASP A 114 -9.31 -10.68 1.71
N ILE A 115 -10.17 -10.51 2.72
CA ILE A 115 -11.49 -9.89 2.54
C ILE A 115 -11.36 -8.47 1.99
N ILE A 116 -10.45 -7.65 2.53
CA ILE A 116 -10.22 -6.29 2.04
C ILE A 116 -9.72 -6.32 0.59
N THR A 117 -8.85 -7.28 0.26
CA THR A 117 -8.30 -7.48 -1.08
C THR A 117 -9.37 -7.85 -2.10
N ASP A 118 -10.41 -8.58 -1.70
CA ASP A 118 -11.55 -8.92 -2.54
C ASP A 118 -12.52 -7.74 -2.73
N LEU A 119 -12.62 -6.85 -1.73
CA LEU A 119 -13.53 -5.71 -1.74
C LEU A 119 -12.96 -4.48 -2.43
N ILE A 120 -11.63 -4.35 -2.50
CA ILE A 120 -10.93 -3.18 -3.05
C ILE A 120 -10.20 -3.58 -4.32
N ASP A 121 -10.38 -2.78 -5.37
CA ASP A 121 -9.57 -2.91 -6.57
C ASP A 121 -8.14 -2.40 -6.32
N LEU A 122 -7.21 -3.34 -6.19
CA LEU A 122 -5.77 -3.10 -5.98
C LEU A 122 -4.94 -3.28 -7.27
N ASP A 123 -5.58 -3.35 -8.44
CA ASP A 123 -4.88 -3.58 -9.70
C ASP A 123 -3.89 -2.46 -10.00
N GLY A 124 -2.66 -2.81 -10.40
CA GLY A 124 -1.58 -1.82 -10.59
C GLY A 124 -0.92 -1.29 -9.31
N LEU A 125 -1.22 -1.87 -8.14
CA LEU A 125 -0.44 -1.67 -6.89
C LEU A 125 0.26 -2.96 -6.42
N LYS A 126 -0.25 -4.12 -6.82
CA LYS A 126 0.30 -5.45 -6.52
C LYS A 126 1.53 -5.78 -7.37
N ALA A 127 2.36 -6.69 -6.88
CA ALA A 127 3.40 -7.30 -7.70
C ALA A 127 2.78 -8.08 -8.89
N LYS A 128 3.37 -7.95 -10.09
CA LYS A 128 2.94 -8.68 -11.30
C LYS A 128 3.05 -10.21 -11.16
N TYR A 129 3.95 -10.68 -10.30
CA TYR A 129 4.19 -12.11 -10.10
C TYR A 129 4.00 -12.45 -8.62
N GLN A 130 2.83 -13.01 -8.29
CA GLN A 130 2.70 -13.78 -7.07
C GLN A 130 3.38 -15.13 -7.30
N GLN A 131 4.43 -15.42 -6.54
CA GLN A 131 5.07 -16.72 -6.58
C GLN A 131 4.06 -17.74 -6.01
N THR A 132 3.44 -18.53 -6.89
CA THR A 132 2.75 -19.74 -6.49
C THR A 132 3.78 -20.66 -5.84
N LYS A 133 3.73 -20.82 -4.51
CA LYS A 133 4.38 -21.97 -3.88
C LYS A 133 3.68 -23.21 -4.44
N LEU A 134 4.38 -23.96 -5.30
CA LEU A 134 4.00 -25.32 -5.64
C LEU A 134 4.06 -26.12 -4.34
N ALA A 135 2.89 -26.52 -3.84
CA ALA A 135 2.72 -27.54 -2.82
C ALA A 135 2.80 -28.93 -3.48
#